data_AF-A0AA39Q573-F1
#
_entry.id   AF-A0AA39Q573-F1
#
_cell.length_a   1.000
_cell.length_b   1.000
_cell.length_c   1.000
_cell.angle_alpha   90.00
_cell.angle_beta   90.00
_cell.angle_gamma   90.00
#
_symmetry.space_group_name_H-M   'P 1'
#
loop_
_entity.id
_entity.type
_entity.pdbx_description
1 polymer ?
#
loop_
_entity_poly.entity_id
_entity_poly.type
_entity_poly.pdbx_seq_one_letter_code
_entity_poly.pdbx_strand_id
1 'polypeptide(L)'
;MYIILSAGIAFLIAILLLRRFFQRHSVISRLPVAPAEEASILWGHEYKVVEGEASVEYTRWAALLGQVFRIKTALFQGDRVRSLQFIA
;
A
#
# COMPACT_ATOMS: atom_id res chain seq x y z
N MET A 1 37.47 5.31 -20.84
CA MET A 1 37.03 6.50 -20.07
C MET A 1 35.50 6.64 -20.05
N TYR A 2 34.80 6.60 -21.19
CA TYR A 2 33.31 6.68 -21.25
C TYR A 2 32.57 5.58 -20.46
N ILE A 3 33.08 4.35 -20.44
CA ILE A 3 32.45 3.20 -19.75
C ILE A 3 32.40 3.41 -18.23
N ILE A 4 33.42 4.03 -17.65
CA ILE A 4 33.53 4.27 -16.20
C ILE A 4 32.56 5.40 -15.79
N LEU A 5 32.46 6.44 -16.62
CA LEU A 5 31.50 7.53 -16.45
C LEU A 5 30.05 7.04 -16.55
N SER A 6 29.73 6.22 -17.56
CA SER A 6 28.38 5.67 -17.73
C SER A 6 28.00 4.71 -16.59
N ALA A 7 28.94 3.89 -16.12
CA ALA A 7 28.73 3.00 -14.99
C ALA A 7 28.48 3.78 -13.68
N GLY A 8 29.22 4.87 -13.44
CA GLY A 8 28.99 5.75 -12.28
C GLY A 8 27.61 6.41 -12.29
N ILE A 9 27.16 6.88 -13.45
CA ILE A 9 25.81 7.47 -13.61
C ILE A 9 24.73 6.40 -13.40
N ALA A 10 24.88 5.21 -13.98
CA ALA A 10 23.93 4.12 -13.79
C ALA A 10 23.84 3.68 -12.31
N PHE A 11 24.98 3.63 -11.61
CA PHE A 11 25.02 3.32 -10.18
C PHE A 11 24.31 4.38 -9.33
N LEU A 12 24.53 5.67 -9.63
CA LEU A 12 23.80 6.77 -8.98
C LEU A 12 22.29 6.67 -9.21
N ILE A 13 21.86 6.42 -10.45
CA ILE A 13 20.44 6.25 -10.77
C ILE A 13 19.86 5.06 -10.01
N ALA A 14 20.56 3.92 -9.97
CA ALA A 14 20.12 2.73 -9.24
C ALA A 14 19.95 3.01 -7.73
N ILE A 15 20.89 3.72 -7.11
CA ILE A 15 20.78 4.12 -5.69
C ILE A 15 19.58 5.05 -5.46
N LEU A 16 19.37 6.03 -6.35
CA LEU A 16 18.23 6.96 -6.23
C LEU A 16 16.89 6.22 -6.38
N LEU A 17 16.79 5.29 -7.32
CA LEU A 17 15.61 4.43 -7.49
C LEU A 17 15.38 3.56 -6.26
N LEU A 18 16.44 2.94 -5.72
CA LEU A 18 16.35 2.11 -4.54
C LEU A 18 15.92 2.92 -3.31
N ARG A 19 16.52 4.10 -3.09
CA ARG A 19 16.07 5.05 -2.05
C ARG A 19 14.61 5.43 -2.20
N ARG A 20 14.18 5.76 -3.42
CA ARG A 20 12.78 6.11 -3.70
C ARG A 20 11.84 4.94 -3.42
N PHE A 21 12.26 3.73 -3.75
CA PHE A 21 11.52 2.50 -3.47
C PHE A 21 11.34 2.29 -1.97
N PHE A 22 12.43 2.35 -1.19
CA PHE A 22 12.40 2.22 0.27
C PHE A 22 11.61 3.34 0.94
N GLN A 23 11.75 4.58 0.48
CA GLN A 23 10.97 5.72 1.00
C GLN A 23 9.48 5.52 0.78
N ARG A 24 9.06 5.07 -0.41
CA ARG A 24 7.65 4.77 -0.69
C ARG A 24 7.14 3.65 0.20
N HIS A 25 7.90 2.57 0.35
CA HIS A 25 7.52 1.47 1.26
C HIS A 25 7.46 1.92 2.73
N SER A 26 8.37 2.80 3.17
CA SER A 26 8.37 3.33 4.54
C SER A 26 7.20 4.26 4.83
N VAL A 27 6.74 5.04 3.84
CA VAL A 27 5.53 5.87 3.98
C VAL A 27 4.29 4.98 4.05
N ILE A 28 4.22 3.94 3.20
CA ILE A 28 3.08 3.00 3.18
C ILE A 28 3.03 2.18 4.48
N SER A 29 4.18 1.78 5.03
CA SER A 29 4.23 0.99 6.27
C SER A 29 3.80 1.78 7.52
N ARG A 30 3.87 3.12 7.47
CA ARG A 30 3.41 4.02 8.54
C ARG A 30 1.91 4.29 8.51
N LEU A 31 1.21 3.88 7.47
CA LEU A 31 -0.23 4.06 7.39
C LEU A 31 -0.94 3.09 8.34
N PRO A 32 -2.02 3.57 8.99
CA PRO A 32 -2.85 2.73 9.83
C PRO A 32 -3.44 1.60 8.97
N VAL A 33 -3.32 0.38 9.47
CA VAL A 33 -3.81 -0.83 8.80
C VAL A 33 -5.18 -1.16 9.35
N ALA A 34 -6.09 -1.59 8.48
CA ALA A 34 -7.38 -2.09 8.91
C ALA A 34 -7.23 -3.26 9.92
N PRO A 35 -8.18 -3.44 10.86
CA PRO A 35 -8.03 -4.39 11.96
C PRO A 35 -7.78 -5.81 11.45
N ALA A 36 -6.59 -6.37 11.69
CA ALA A 36 -6.18 -7.66 11.11
C ALA A 36 -7.10 -8.84 11.50
N GLU A 37 -7.90 -8.70 12.56
CA GLU A 37 -8.95 -9.63 12.97
C GLU A 37 -10.05 -9.80 11.91
N GLU A 38 -10.28 -8.76 11.10
CA GLU A 38 -11.27 -8.74 10.02
C GLU A 38 -10.70 -9.19 8.67
N ALA A 39 -9.39 -9.50 8.62
CA ALA A 39 -8.73 -9.97 7.41
C ALA A 39 -8.82 -11.49 7.31
N SER A 40 -9.43 -12.01 6.24
CA SER A 40 -9.32 -13.44 5.94
C SER A 40 -7.87 -13.81 5.65
N ILE A 41 -7.44 -14.99 6.12
CA ILE A 41 -6.07 -15.47 5.95
C ILE A 41 -5.67 -15.49 4.46
N LEU A 42 -6.57 -15.96 3.60
CA LEU A 42 -6.32 -16.15 2.16
C LEU A 42 -6.60 -14.89 1.32
N TRP A 43 -7.67 -14.17 1.64
CA TRP A 43 -8.24 -13.11 0.82
C TRP A 43 -8.06 -11.70 1.39
N GLY A 44 -7.48 -11.59 2.59
CA GLY A 44 -7.27 -10.32 3.27
C GLY A 44 -8.59 -9.63 3.62
N HIS A 45 -8.55 -8.30 3.63
CA HIS A 45 -9.71 -7.43 3.86
C HIS A 45 -10.63 -7.31 2.64
N GLU A 46 -10.16 -7.69 1.45
CA GLU A 46 -10.99 -7.68 0.25
C GLU A 46 -12.15 -8.67 0.34
N TYR A 47 -11.99 -9.78 1.08
CA TYR A 47 -13.08 -10.73 1.31
C TYR A 47 -14.29 -10.06 1.97
N LYS A 48 -14.06 -9.30 3.05
CA LYS A 48 -15.12 -8.63 3.79
C LYS A 48 -15.80 -7.52 2.97
N VAL A 49 -15.05 -6.89 2.06
CA VAL A 49 -15.57 -5.90 1.10
C VAL A 49 -16.42 -6.57 0.02
N VAL A 50 -16.12 -7.81 -0.36
CA VAL A 50 -16.89 -8.59 -1.33
C VAL A 50 -18.13 -9.21 -0.68
N GLU A 51 -18.03 -9.64 0.57
CA GLU A 51 -19.14 -10.20 1.36
C GLU A 51 -20.15 -9.13 1.78
N GLY A 52 -19.68 -7.92 2.08
CA GLY A 52 -20.50 -6.77 2.44
C GLY A 52 -20.62 -5.73 1.33
N GLU A 53 -21.22 -4.59 1.67
CA GLU A 53 -21.24 -3.43 0.80
C GLU A 53 -19.93 -2.65 0.96
N ALA A 54 -19.13 -2.60 -0.10
CA ALA A 54 -17.80 -2.00 -0.10
C ALA A 54 -17.77 -0.58 0.49
N SER A 55 -18.76 0.25 0.14
CA SER A 55 -18.86 1.62 0.63
C SER A 55 -19.01 1.68 2.15
N VAL A 56 -19.80 0.78 2.75
CA VAL A 56 -20.05 0.74 4.19
C VAL A 56 -18.79 0.33 4.96
N GLU A 57 -18.10 -0.72 4.50
CA GLU A 57 -16.87 -1.18 5.15
C GLU A 57 -15.74 -0.15 5.01
N TYR A 58 -15.58 0.49 3.85
CA TYR A 58 -14.58 1.54 3.70
C TYR A 58 -14.88 2.79 4.51
N THR A 59 -16.14 3.18 4.63
CA THR A 59 -16.55 4.31 5.47
C THR A 59 -16.33 3.99 6.94
N ARG A 60 -16.62 2.76 7.38
CA ARG A 60 -16.34 2.27 8.73
C ARG A 60 -14.84 2.31 9.04
N TRP A 61 -14.00 1.79 8.16
CA TRP A 61 -12.54 1.84 8.36
C TRP A 61 -11.99 3.26 8.30
N ALA A 62 -12.55 4.14 7.46
CA ALA A 62 -12.18 5.54 7.45
C ALA A 62 -12.53 6.27 8.75
N ALA A 63 -13.68 5.94 9.36
CA ALA A 63 -14.08 6.49 10.65
C ALA A 63 -13.15 6.02 11.79
N LEU A 64 -12.61 4.80 11.71
CA LEU A 64 -11.73 4.22 12.73
C LEU A 64 -10.25 4.63 12.58
N LEU A 65 -9.75 4.69 11.34
CA LEU A 65 -8.32 4.81 11.02
C LEU A 65 -7.96 6.18 10.42
N GLY A 66 -8.97 6.97 10.06
CA GLY A 66 -8.81 8.24 9.37
C GLY A 66 -8.95 8.13 7.84
N GLN A 67 -8.78 9.26 7.17
CA GLN A 67 -9.13 9.43 5.75
C GLN A 67 -8.24 8.64 4.76
N VAL A 68 -7.08 8.17 5.20
CA VAL A 68 -6.13 7.37 4.42
C VAL A 68 -5.68 6.18 5.27
N PHE A 69 -5.96 4.98 4.79
CA PHE A 69 -5.64 3.75 5.50
C PHE A 69 -5.22 2.65 4.53
N ARG A 70 -4.61 1.61 5.06
CA ARG A 70 -4.09 0.49 4.29
C ARG A 70 -4.95 -0.75 4.50
N ILE A 71 -5.29 -1.41 3.41
CA ILE A 71 -5.98 -2.70 3.40
C ILE A 71 -5.04 -3.77 2.84
N LYS A 72 -5.01 -4.91 3.53
CA LYS A 72 -4.40 -6.13 3.02
C LYS A 72 -5.31 -6.73 1.95
N THR A 73 -4.78 -6.89 0.75
CA THR A 73 -5.45 -7.55 -0.38
C THR A 73 -5.21 -9.06 -0.37
N ALA A 74 -5.77 -9.80 -1.32
CA ALA A 74 -5.54 -11.25 -1.45
C ALA A 74 -4.04 -11.61 -1.43
N LEU A 75 -3.70 -12.84 -1.01
CA LEU A 75 -2.35 -13.33 -0.68
C LEU A 75 -1.22 -13.05 -1.70
N PHE A 76 -1.57 -12.71 -2.94
CA PHE A 76 -0.65 -12.41 -4.04
C PHE A 76 -0.61 -10.95 -4.47
N GLN A 77 -1.37 -10.07 -3.81
CA GLN A 77 -1.40 -8.65 -4.08
C GLN A 77 -0.76 -7.89 -2.92
N GLY A 78 0.12 -6.94 -3.24
CA GLY A 78 0.72 -6.05 -2.24
C GLY A 78 -0.33 -5.16 -1.58
N ASP A 79 -0.10 -4.80 -0.31
CA ASP A 79 -1.02 -3.94 0.44
C ASP A 79 -1.45 -2.71 -0.38
N ARG A 80 -2.75 -2.46 -0.44
CA ARG A 80 -3.29 -1.29 -1.13
C ARG A 80 -3.60 -0.18 -0.14
N VAL A 81 -3.20 1.04 -0.50
CA VAL A 81 -3.61 2.24 0.20
C VAL A 81 -4.95 2.69 -0.37
N ARG A 82 -5.95 2.88 0.49
CA ARG A 82 -7.23 3.51 0.12
C ARG A 82 -7.39 4.83 0.85
N SER A 83 -8.05 5.76 0.18
CA SER A 83 -8.56 6.97 0.81
C SER A 83 -10.05 7.09 0.49
N LEU A 84 -10.82 7.56 1.47
CA LEU A 84 -12.26 7.76 1.36
C LEU A 84 -12.66 8.63 0.15
N GLN A 85 -11.77 9.53 -0.29
CA GLN A 85 -11.99 10.39 -1.46
C GLN A 85 -12.11 9.64 -2.80
N PHE A 86 -11.66 8.38 -2.88
CA PHE A 86 -11.70 7.56 -4.11
C PHE A 86 -12.80 6.50 -4.09
N ILE A 87 -13.73 6.57 -3.13
CA ILE A 87 -14.84 5.62 -2.95
C ILE A 87 -16.19 6.23 -3.38
N ALA A 88 -16.23 7.55 -3.63
CA ALA A 88 -17.39 8.26 -4.17
C ALA A 88 -17.42 8.22 -5.70
#